data_AF-A0A722A8I5-F1
#
_entry.id   AF-A0A722A8I5-F1
#
_cell.length_a   1.000
_cell.length_b   1.000
_cell.length_c   1.000
_cell.angle_alpha   90.00
_cell.angle_beta   90.00
_cell.angle_gamma   90.00
#
_symmetry.space_group_name_H-M   'P 1'
#
loop_
_entity.id
_entity.type
_entity.pdbx_description
1 polymer ?
#
loop_
_entity_poly.entity_id
_entity_poly.type
_entity_poly.pdbx_seq_one_letter_code
_entity_poly.pdbx_strand_id
1 'polypeptide(L)'
;MAIVYEIKTTEIKPFTYRTPLITPDENGELSIKYSRQQPKHIKKVVLLNLVGRNTNGDIVSYEPMEQVNRFLLAHHLNDNKQESEQYSKGLVHYFSFLLELQRLWDSEYDEDLYEEFIDLPRPSWDKFPFRKSDKATYQYREALIKAVLEPDTPNHAIARTTAIAYMGAVVKFYSFHIRNGYKFNNPPFEHEVVSIQYQGGSTSIGAYLSKDIHTTDLRLNLGKSKRNDGGALSSARRDLKPLTNKEWLAVEDILTNTRRVIKKVAGETTTSNLSIEYCLFFLVARYTGLRKEEVASLHKGQVAKPGEDKKAMKLG
;
A
#
# COMPACT_ATOMS: atom_id res chain seq x y z
N MET A 1 -33.70 -14.13 -7.43
CA MET A 1 -32.46 -14.21 -8.23
C MET A 1 -31.31 -13.87 -7.31
N ALA A 2 -30.34 -14.77 -7.13
CA ALA A 2 -29.20 -14.51 -6.26
C ALA A 2 -28.26 -13.51 -6.94
N ILE A 3 -27.99 -12.38 -6.29
CA ILE A 3 -27.01 -11.39 -6.74
C ILE A 3 -25.70 -11.71 -6.03
N VAL A 4 -24.62 -11.87 -6.80
CA VAL A 4 -23.28 -12.09 -6.25
C VAL A 4 -22.52 -10.76 -6.26
N TYR A 5 -22.07 -10.33 -5.09
CA TYR A 5 -21.30 -9.11 -4.93
C TYR A 5 -19.79 -9.38 -5.00
N GLU A 6 -19.07 -8.52 -5.72
CA GLU A 6 -17.61 -8.55 -5.80
C GLU A 6 -17.03 -7.14 -5.68
N ILE A 7 -15.79 -7.04 -5.16
CA ILE A 7 -15.06 -5.77 -5.14
C ILE A 7 -14.29 -5.61 -6.45
N LYS A 8 -14.57 -4.52 -7.18
CA LYS A 8 -13.82 -4.14 -8.38
C LYS A 8 -13.06 -2.84 -8.18
N THR A 9 -11.94 -2.76 -8.88
CA THR A 9 -11.10 -1.56 -8.87
C THR A 9 -11.34 -0.72 -10.12
N THR A 10 -11.22 0.59 -9.98
CA THR A 10 -11.18 1.54 -11.08
C THR A 10 -9.94 2.40 -10.97
N GLU A 11 -9.13 2.37 -12.01
CA GLU A 11 -7.91 3.16 -12.08
C GLU A 11 -8.19 4.53 -12.67
N ILE A 12 -7.81 5.57 -11.94
CA ILE A 12 -7.83 6.95 -12.42
C ILE A 12 -6.43 7.29 -12.93
N LYS A 13 -6.38 7.72 -14.19
CA LYS A 13 -5.16 8.20 -14.87
C LYS A 13 -4.53 9.38 -14.11
N PRO A 14 -3.21 9.61 -14.25
CA PRO A 14 -2.54 10.72 -13.58
C PRO A 14 -3.28 12.05 -13.78
N PHE A 15 -3.49 12.79 -12.68
CA PHE A 15 -4.18 14.08 -12.72
C PHE A 15 -3.59 15.06 -11.71
N THR A 16 -3.92 16.33 -11.91
CA THR A 16 -3.45 17.43 -11.07
C THR A 16 -4.65 18.00 -10.32
N TYR A 17 -4.62 17.88 -9.00
CA TYR A 17 -5.70 18.33 -8.13
C TYR A 17 -5.48 19.77 -7.67
N ARG A 18 -6.53 20.59 -7.77
CA ARG A 18 -6.60 21.94 -7.20
C ARG A 18 -7.68 21.97 -6.13
N THR A 19 -7.32 22.34 -4.91
CA THR A 19 -8.28 22.42 -3.80
C THR A 19 -9.34 23.47 -4.12
N PRO A 20 -10.63 23.09 -4.21
CA PRO A 20 -11.71 24.06 -4.37
C PRO A 20 -11.90 24.85 -3.07
N LEU A 21 -12.17 26.13 -3.22
CA LEU A 21 -12.54 27.08 -2.18
C LEU A 21 -13.95 27.54 -2.50
N ILE A 22 -14.89 27.25 -1.61
CA ILE A 22 -16.27 27.70 -1.76
C ILE A 22 -16.35 29.07 -1.10
N THR A 23 -16.69 30.10 -1.88
CA THR A 23 -16.87 31.47 -1.39
C THR A 23 -18.21 32.02 -1.86
N PRO A 24 -19.03 32.62 -0.98
CA PRO A 24 -20.21 33.35 -1.44
C PRO A 24 -19.77 34.50 -2.34
N ASP A 25 -20.47 34.70 -3.45
CA ASP A 25 -20.31 35.85 -4.32
C ASP A 25 -21.04 37.09 -3.77
N GLU A 26 -21.02 38.18 -4.53
CA GLU A 26 -21.65 39.46 -4.14
C GLU A 26 -23.19 39.36 -4.00
N ASN A 27 -23.80 38.32 -4.56
CA ASN A 27 -25.24 38.04 -4.49
C ASN A 27 -25.58 36.96 -3.45
N GLY A 28 -24.59 36.44 -2.73
CA GLY A 28 -24.76 35.35 -1.76
C GLY A 28 -24.82 33.95 -2.39
N GLU A 29 -24.60 33.80 -3.70
CA GLU A 29 -24.52 32.51 -4.36
C GLU A 29 -23.13 31.87 -4.15
N LEU A 30 -23.10 30.56 -3.95
CA LEU A 30 -21.86 29.84 -3.69
C LEU A 30 -21.04 29.70 -4.98
N SER A 31 -19.95 30.47 -5.09
CA SER A 31 -19.00 30.37 -6.20
C SER A 31 -17.81 29.47 -5.83
N ILE A 32 -17.36 28.65 -6.79
CA ILE A 32 -16.16 27.82 -6.64
C ILE A 32 -14.95 28.60 -7.16
N LYS A 33 -14.04 28.93 -6.25
CA LYS A 33 -12.70 29.41 -6.56
C LYS A 33 -11.70 28.28 -6.32
N TYR A 34 -10.48 28.39 -6.83
CA TYR A 34 -9.42 27.42 -6.55
C TYR A 34 -8.33 28.06 -5.70
N SER A 35 -7.77 27.27 -4.78
CA SER A 35 -6.65 27.71 -3.96
C SER A 35 -5.46 28.14 -4.83
N ARG A 36 -4.78 29.23 -4.43
CA ARG A 36 -3.53 29.69 -5.03
C ARG A 36 -2.32 28.82 -4.64
N GLN A 37 -2.51 27.86 -3.72
CA GLN A 37 -1.46 26.91 -3.35
C GLN A 37 -1.07 26.04 -4.55
N GLN A 38 0.17 25.54 -4.53
CA GLN A 38 0.65 24.67 -5.59
C GLN A 38 -0.28 23.45 -5.76
N PRO A 39 -0.68 23.14 -7.00
CA PRO A 39 -1.56 22.02 -7.24
C PRO A 39 -0.87 20.70 -6.92
N LYS A 40 -1.63 19.72 -6.43
CA LYS A 40 -1.09 18.41 -6.03
C LYS A 40 -1.14 17.46 -7.22
N HIS A 41 0.03 16.99 -7.66
CA HIS A 41 0.10 15.98 -8.70
C HIS A 41 -0.12 14.59 -8.11
N ILE A 42 -1.12 13.89 -8.62
CA ILE A 42 -1.47 12.53 -8.21
C ILE A 42 -1.17 11.61 -9.39
N LYS A 43 -0.19 10.71 -9.21
CA LYS A 43 0.28 9.81 -10.28
C LYS A 43 -0.76 8.76 -10.63
N LYS A 44 -1.36 8.14 -9.62
CA LYS A 44 -2.28 7.02 -9.80
C LYS A 44 -3.16 6.88 -8.57
N VAL A 45 -4.46 6.73 -8.79
CA VAL A 45 -5.44 6.37 -7.75
C VAL A 45 -6.19 5.15 -8.22
N VAL A 46 -6.31 4.16 -7.34
CA VAL A 46 -7.10 2.96 -7.59
C VAL A 46 -8.29 2.98 -6.63
N LEU A 47 -9.46 3.33 -7.14
CA LEU A 47 -10.70 3.37 -6.36
C LEU A 47 -11.35 1.99 -6.31
N LEU A 48 -12.19 1.77 -5.30
CA LEU A 48 -12.94 0.55 -5.09
C LEU A 48 -14.44 0.77 -5.32
N ASN A 49 -15.08 -0.21 -5.91
CA ASN A 49 -16.51 -0.26 -6.17
C ASN A 49 -17.05 -1.64 -5.78
N LEU A 50 -18.26 -1.65 -5.24
CA LEU A 50 -19.05 -2.83 -5.00
C LEU A 50 -19.89 -3.11 -6.25
N VAL A 51 -19.72 -4.29 -6.83
CA VAL A 51 -20.40 -4.68 -8.08
C VAL A 51 -21.25 -5.91 -7.81
N GLY A 52 -22.57 -5.79 -8.02
CA GLY A 52 -23.51 -6.91 -7.94
C GLY A 52 -23.75 -7.49 -9.33
N ARG A 53 -23.60 -8.80 -9.49
CA ARG A 53 -23.88 -9.52 -10.73
C ARG A 53 -25.02 -10.51 -10.58
N ASN A 54 -25.80 -10.69 -11.65
CA ASN A 54 -26.79 -11.76 -11.73
C ASN A 54 -26.10 -13.12 -12.03
N THR A 55 -26.90 -14.19 -12.07
CA THR A 55 -26.46 -15.54 -12.43
C THR A 55 -25.94 -15.66 -13.87
N ASN A 56 -26.29 -14.71 -14.75
CA ASN A 56 -25.84 -14.67 -16.15
C ASN A 56 -24.51 -13.91 -16.31
N GLY A 57 -24.01 -13.28 -15.24
CA GLY A 57 -22.78 -12.48 -15.24
C GLY A 57 -22.96 -11.00 -15.57
N ASP A 58 -24.20 -10.55 -15.83
CA ASP A 58 -24.51 -9.15 -16.11
C ASP A 58 -24.43 -8.31 -14.83
N ILE A 59 -23.98 -7.07 -14.97
CA ILE A 59 -23.90 -6.12 -13.87
C ILE A 59 -25.30 -5.58 -13.57
N VAL A 60 -25.78 -5.84 -12.36
CA VAL A 60 -27.09 -5.37 -11.87
C VAL A 60 -26.92 -4.14 -10.98
N SER A 61 -25.81 -4.06 -10.23
CA SER A 61 -25.49 -2.90 -9.42
C SER A 61 -24.00 -2.55 -9.52
N TYR A 62 -23.71 -1.25 -9.45
CA TYR A 62 -22.36 -0.71 -9.47
C TYR A 62 -22.31 0.51 -8.56
N GLU A 63 -21.74 0.33 -7.37
CA GLU A 63 -21.74 1.35 -6.33
C GLU A 63 -20.30 1.69 -5.91
N PRO A 64 -19.88 2.96 -5.98
CA PRO A 64 -18.58 3.36 -5.48
C PRO A 64 -18.54 3.20 -3.96
N MET A 65 -17.44 2.64 -3.45
CA MET A 65 -17.25 2.49 -2.00
C MET A 65 -16.76 3.80 -1.40
N GLU A 66 -17.67 4.74 -1.14
CA GLU A 66 -17.36 6.10 -0.70
C GLU A 66 -16.44 6.15 0.53
N GLN A 67 -16.70 5.33 1.53
CA GLN A 67 -15.90 5.22 2.75
C GLN A 67 -14.45 4.87 2.45
N VAL A 68 -14.22 3.96 1.50
CA VAL A 68 -12.89 3.53 1.07
C VAL A 68 -12.24 4.58 0.19
N ASN A 69 -12.97 5.08 -0.79
CA ASN A 69 -12.50 6.04 -1.77
C ASN A 69 -12.14 7.37 -1.12
N ARG A 70 -12.89 7.80 -0.10
CA ARG A 70 -12.56 8.98 0.72
C ARG A 70 -11.24 8.81 1.45
N PHE A 71 -10.98 7.65 2.04
CA PHE A 71 -9.68 7.34 2.67
C PHE A 71 -8.54 7.38 1.65
N LEU A 72 -8.70 6.72 0.50
CA LEU A 72 -7.68 6.65 -0.54
C LEU A 72 -7.36 8.03 -1.11
N LEU A 73 -8.37 8.86 -1.37
CA LEU A 73 -8.19 10.24 -1.82
C LEU A 73 -7.54 11.09 -0.73
N ALA A 74 -7.98 10.99 0.53
CA ALA A 74 -7.39 11.72 1.63
C ALA A 74 -5.91 11.38 1.83
N HIS A 75 -5.49 10.13 1.55
CA HIS A 75 -4.09 9.76 1.60
C HIS A 75 -3.22 10.55 0.60
N HIS A 76 -3.75 10.83 -0.58
CA HIS A 76 -3.07 11.68 -1.56
C HIS A 76 -3.12 13.17 -1.19
N LEU A 77 -4.30 13.62 -0.75
CA LEU A 77 -4.58 15.03 -0.53
C LEU A 77 -3.99 15.55 0.79
N ASN A 78 -3.95 14.76 1.84
CA ASN A 78 -3.52 15.21 3.17
C ASN A 78 -2.07 14.79 3.46
N ASP A 79 -1.67 13.57 3.09
CA ASP A 79 -0.34 13.05 3.41
C ASP A 79 0.71 13.33 2.32
N ASN A 80 0.33 14.05 1.25
CA ASN A 80 1.16 14.35 0.07
C ASN A 80 1.83 13.10 -0.54
N LYS A 81 1.18 11.94 -0.45
CA LYS A 81 1.65 10.70 -1.05
C LYS A 81 1.18 10.60 -2.50
N GLN A 82 2.06 10.15 -3.39
CA GLN A 82 1.75 10.07 -4.82
C GLN A 82 1.13 8.72 -5.22
N GLU A 83 1.20 7.70 -4.35
CA GLU A 83 0.79 6.33 -4.63
C GLU A 83 0.00 5.74 -3.46
N SER A 84 -1.09 5.02 -3.77
CA SER A 84 -1.96 4.34 -2.80
C SER A 84 -2.30 2.90 -3.22
N GLU A 85 -1.59 2.35 -4.20
CA GLU A 85 -1.91 1.05 -4.80
C GLU A 85 -1.85 -0.10 -3.78
N GLN A 86 -0.85 -0.07 -2.88
CA GLN A 86 -0.72 -1.08 -1.84
C GLN A 86 -1.88 -1.04 -0.84
N TYR A 87 -2.37 0.16 -0.50
CA TYR A 87 -3.56 0.32 0.34
C TYR A 87 -4.80 -0.18 -0.39
N SER A 88 -4.94 0.15 -1.67
CA SER A 88 -6.07 -0.29 -2.49
C SER A 88 -6.13 -1.82 -2.57
N LYS A 89 -5.01 -2.49 -2.83
CA LYS A 89 -4.91 -3.97 -2.84
C LYS A 89 -5.28 -4.60 -1.49
N GLY A 90 -4.76 -4.03 -0.39
CA GLY A 90 -5.09 -4.52 0.95
C GLY A 90 -6.57 -4.35 1.31
N LEU A 91 -7.18 -3.24 0.90
CA LEU A 91 -8.60 -3.00 1.13
C LEU A 91 -9.47 -3.87 0.23
N VAL A 92 -9.12 -4.10 -1.03
CA VAL A 92 -9.82 -5.09 -1.89
C VAL A 92 -9.85 -6.45 -1.20
N HIS A 93 -8.72 -6.91 -0.67
CA HIS A 93 -8.63 -8.19 0.02
C HIS A 93 -9.49 -8.21 1.30
N TYR A 94 -9.45 -7.15 2.09
CA TYR A 94 -10.23 -7.07 3.33
C TYR A 94 -11.74 -7.01 3.06
N PHE A 95 -12.20 -6.19 2.12
CA PHE A 95 -13.61 -6.09 1.79
C PHE A 95 -14.13 -7.33 1.07
N SER A 96 -13.30 -8.02 0.27
CA SER A 96 -13.67 -9.34 -0.27
C SER A 96 -13.84 -10.38 0.84
N PHE A 97 -12.96 -10.36 1.86
CA PHE A 97 -13.13 -11.20 3.05
C PHE A 97 -14.42 -10.86 3.81
N LEU A 98 -14.75 -9.56 3.93
CA LEU A 98 -15.97 -9.11 4.57
C LEU A 98 -17.24 -9.56 3.81
N LEU A 99 -17.23 -9.52 2.47
CA LEU A 99 -18.31 -10.05 1.65
C LEU A 99 -18.50 -11.56 1.84
N GLU A 100 -17.41 -12.31 2.01
CA GLU A 100 -17.50 -13.75 2.28
C GLU A 100 -18.09 -14.03 3.67
N LEU A 101 -17.70 -13.26 4.70
CA LEU A 101 -18.33 -13.35 6.03
C LEU A 101 -19.82 -13.00 5.98
N GLN A 102 -20.18 -11.99 5.19
CA GLN A 102 -21.58 -11.64 4.96
C GLN A 102 -22.34 -12.78 4.31
N ARG A 103 -21.76 -13.43 3.28
CA ARG A 103 -22.38 -14.57 2.59
C ARG A 103 -22.63 -15.74 3.52
N LEU A 104 -21.67 -16.05 4.41
CA LEU A 104 -21.82 -17.10 5.42
C LEU A 104 -22.92 -16.75 6.43
N TRP A 105 -22.92 -15.52 6.94
CA TRP A 105 -23.96 -15.04 7.83
C TRP A 105 -25.35 -15.10 7.17
N ASP A 106 -25.47 -14.64 5.92
CA ASP A 106 -26.73 -14.66 5.16
C ASP A 106 -27.24 -16.10 4.90
N SER A 107 -26.35 -17.09 4.89
CA SER A 107 -26.73 -18.50 4.71
C SER A 107 -27.23 -19.18 5.98
N GLU A 108 -26.80 -18.69 7.14
CA GLU A 108 -27.20 -19.19 8.46
C GLU A 108 -28.32 -18.34 9.09
N TYR A 109 -28.62 -17.17 8.51
CA TYR A 109 -29.61 -16.24 9.01
C TYR A 109 -31.03 -16.81 8.94
N ASP A 110 -31.70 -16.79 10.08
CA ASP A 110 -33.11 -17.15 10.23
C ASP A 110 -33.82 -16.01 10.99
N GLU A 111 -34.80 -15.37 10.34
CA GLU A 111 -35.52 -14.21 10.88
C GLU A 111 -36.29 -14.55 12.15
N ASP A 112 -36.82 -15.77 12.26
CA ASP A 112 -37.63 -16.20 13.41
C ASP A 112 -36.79 -16.49 14.66
N LEU A 113 -35.47 -16.72 14.48
CA LEU A 113 -34.53 -17.03 15.55
C LEU A 113 -33.59 -15.88 15.90
N TYR A 114 -33.53 -14.85 15.05
CA TYR A 114 -32.58 -13.75 15.22
C TYR A 114 -33.06 -12.71 16.24
N GLU A 115 -32.25 -12.49 17.28
CA GLU A 115 -32.47 -11.46 18.29
C GLU A 115 -31.42 -10.35 18.19
N GLU A 116 -31.81 -9.14 17.76
CA GLU A 116 -30.93 -8.00 17.45
C GLU A 116 -29.92 -7.63 18.55
N PHE A 117 -30.26 -7.85 19.82
CA PHE A 117 -29.41 -7.50 20.97
C PHE A 117 -28.60 -8.67 21.53
N ILE A 118 -28.87 -9.89 21.09
CA ILE A 118 -28.20 -11.10 21.57
C ILE A 118 -27.26 -11.64 20.48
N ASP A 119 -27.75 -11.72 19.25
CA ASP A 119 -27.03 -12.31 18.14
C ASP A 119 -26.01 -11.37 17.50
N LEU A 120 -25.03 -11.98 16.83
CA LEU A 120 -24.01 -11.22 16.12
C LEU A 120 -24.64 -10.47 14.94
N PRO A 121 -24.40 -9.15 14.83
CA PRO A 121 -24.90 -8.40 13.70
C PRO A 121 -24.23 -8.88 12.40
N ARG A 122 -24.97 -8.78 11.29
CA ARG A 122 -24.42 -9.04 9.96
C ARG A 122 -23.09 -8.28 9.78
N PRO A 123 -21.98 -8.96 9.44
CA PRO A 123 -20.67 -8.34 9.31
C PRO A 123 -20.71 -7.13 8.37
N SER A 124 -20.23 -5.99 8.83
CA SER A 124 -20.18 -4.76 8.04
C SER A 124 -18.91 -3.98 8.40
N TRP A 125 -18.59 -2.97 7.60
CA TRP A 125 -17.38 -2.19 7.83
C TRP A 125 -17.55 -1.25 9.03
N ASP A 126 -18.77 -0.90 9.41
CA ASP A 126 -19.07 0.10 10.43
C ASP A 126 -19.77 -0.46 11.68
N LYS A 127 -20.28 -1.69 11.63
CA LYS A 127 -20.85 -2.37 12.81
C LYS A 127 -19.91 -3.44 13.34
N PHE A 128 -19.53 -3.30 14.60
CA PHE A 128 -18.68 -4.24 15.33
C PHE A 128 -19.42 -4.82 16.53
N PRO A 129 -19.29 -6.14 16.80
CA PRO A 129 -19.75 -6.73 18.05
C PRO A 129 -18.88 -6.27 19.23
N PHE A 130 -19.40 -6.46 20.45
CA PHE A 130 -18.67 -6.09 21.67
C PHE A 130 -17.41 -6.93 21.85
N ARG A 131 -17.52 -8.25 21.65
CA ARG A 131 -16.42 -9.20 21.85
C ARG A 131 -15.36 -9.04 20.76
N LYS A 132 -14.09 -8.98 21.20
CA LYS A 132 -12.91 -8.77 20.35
C LYS A 132 -12.73 -9.83 19.27
N SER A 133 -12.94 -11.11 19.59
CA SER A 133 -12.80 -12.24 18.65
C SER A 133 -13.79 -12.18 17.50
N ASP A 134 -14.96 -11.59 17.72
CA ASP A 134 -16.08 -11.66 16.79
C ASP A 134 -16.05 -10.46 15.82
N LYS A 135 -15.19 -9.48 16.08
CA LYS A 135 -14.96 -8.35 15.20
C LYS A 135 -14.25 -8.81 13.92
N ALA A 136 -14.82 -8.43 12.77
CA ALA A 136 -14.28 -8.78 11.46
C ALA A 136 -12.80 -8.39 11.26
N THR A 137 -12.33 -7.33 11.92
CA THR A 137 -10.93 -6.89 11.90
C THR A 137 -9.97 -7.90 12.54
N TYR A 138 -10.37 -8.55 13.63
CA TYR A 138 -9.57 -9.59 14.30
C TYR A 138 -9.71 -10.94 13.60
N GLN A 139 -10.91 -11.28 13.12
CA GLN A 139 -11.10 -12.47 12.29
C GLN A 139 -10.24 -12.39 11.02
N TYR A 140 -10.16 -11.22 10.38
CA TYR A 140 -9.29 -11.00 9.24
C TYR A 140 -7.80 -11.17 9.58
N ARG A 141 -7.38 -10.70 10.76
CA ARG A 141 -6.02 -10.90 11.27
C ARG A 141 -5.69 -12.39 11.38
N GLU A 142 -6.57 -13.17 12.00
CA GLU A 142 -6.37 -14.62 12.13
C GLU A 142 -6.38 -15.32 10.77
N ALA A 143 -7.28 -14.94 9.86
CA ALA A 143 -7.32 -15.47 8.50
C ALA A 143 -6.01 -15.19 7.74
N LEU A 144 -5.43 -13.99 7.88
CA LEU A 144 -4.12 -13.66 7.30
C LEU A 144 -2.99 -14.48 7.93
N ILE A 145 -3.00 -14.70 9.24
CA ILE A 145 -2.00 -15.55 9.91
C ILE A 145 -2.07 -16.97 9.35
N LYS A 146 -3.29 -17.53 9.27
CA LYS A 146 -3.52 -18.87 8.73
C LYS A 146 -3.06 -18.97 7.27
N ALA A 147 -3.45 -18.03 6.41
CA ALA A 147 -3.06 -18.02 4.99
C ALA A 147 -1.54 -17.92 4.75
N VAL A 148 -0.79 -17.40 5.73
CA VAL A 148 0.67 -17.30 5.69
C VAL A 148 1.36 -18.56 6.23
N LEU A 149 0.80 -19.19 7.28
CA LEU A 149 1.42 -20.33 7.96
C LEU A 149 0.99 -21.69 7.38
N GLU A 150 -0.27 -21.78 6.94
CA GLU A 150 -0.95 -22.99 6.48
C GLU A 150 -1.64 -22.70 5.12
N PRO A 151 -0.88 -22.47 4.04
CA PRO A 151 -1.48 -22.19 2.75
C PRO A 151 -2.16 -23.44 2.19
N ASP A 152 -3.44 -23.33 1.80
CA ASP A 152 -4.23 -24.44 1.25
C ASP A 152 -3.60 -25.02 -0.04
N THR A 153 -2.91 -24.18 -0.81
CA THR A 153 -2.11 -24.60 -1.97
C THR A 153 -0.80 -23.80 -2.05
N PRO A 154 0.31 -24.40 -2.53
CA PRO A 154 1.61 -23.72 -2.61
C PRO A 154 1.59 -22.40 -3.40
N ASN A 155 0.73 -22.31 -4.42
CA ASN A 155 0.61 -21.13 -5.29
C ASN A 155 -0.28 -20.02 -4.70
N HIS A 156 -1.07 -20.30 -3.66
CA HIS A 156 -1.89 -19.31 -2.97
C HIS A 156 -1.28 -18.81 -1.66
N ALA A 157 -0.03 -19.19 -1.37
CA ALA A 157 0.66 -18.75 -0.16
C ALA A 157 0.89 -17.22 -0.18
N ILE A 158 0.28 -16.53 0.78
CA ILE A 158 0.47 -15.09 0.95
C ILE A 158 1.84 -14.86 1.58
N ALA A 159 2.68 -14.03 0.95
CA ALA A 159 3.95 -13.65 1.54
C ALA A 159 3.74 -12.85 2.84
N ARG A 160 4.56 -13.11 3.86
CA ARG A 160 4.52 -12.42 5.17
C ARG A 160 4.46 -10.89 5.05
N THR A 161 5.26 -10.31 4.14
CA THR A 161 5.29 -8.87 3.89
C THR A 161 3.98 -8.35 3.29
N THR A 162 3.32 -9.15 2.46
CA THR A 162 2.03 -8.81 1.87
C THR A 162 0.93 -8.84 2.93
N ALA A 163 0.88 -9.86 3.78
CA ALA A 163 -0.07 -9.93 4.88
C ALA A 163 0.08 -8.73 5.85
N ILE A 164 1.32 -8.40 6.24
CA ILE A 164 1.61 -7.21 7.08
C ILE A 164 1.11 -5.93 6.40
N ALA A 165 1.33 -5.78 5.09
CA ALA A 165 0.88 -4.62 4.35
C ALA A 165 -0.65 -4.53 4.26
N TYR A 166 -1.34 -5.65 4.03
CA TYR A 166 -2.80 -5.71 3.99
C TYR A 166 -3.41 -5.34 5.35
N MET A 167 -2.89 -5.92 6.44
CA MET A 167 -3.32 -5.55 7.77
C MET A 167 -3.07 -4.06 8.06
N GLY A 168 -1.90 -3.55 7.65
CA GLY A 168 -1.57 -2.13 7.76
C GLY A 168 -2.54 -1.23 7.00
N ALA A 169 -3.06 -1.67 5.85
CA ALA A 169 -4.07 -0.94 5.09
C ALA A 169 -5.39 -0.82 5.86
N VAL A 170 -5.88 -1.92 6.44
CA VAL A 170 -7.10 -1.95 7.25
C VAL A 170 -6.97 -1.06 8.48
N VAL A 171 -5.84 -1.16 9.21
CA VAL A 171 -5.57 -0.31 10.37
C VAL A 171 -5.58 1.17 10.00
N LYS A 172 -4.94 1.54 8.88
CA LYS A 172 -4.90 2.94 8.41
C LYS A 172 -6.29 3.43 7.99
N PHE A 173 -7.06 2.59 7.31
CA PHE A 173 -8.42 2.90 6.89
C PHE A 173 -9.32 3.22 8.09
N TYR A 174 -9.36 2.36 9.10
CA TYR A 174 -10.15 2.62 10.31
C TYR A 174 -9.61 3.76 11.16
N SER A 175 -8.28 3.86 11.31
CA SER A 175 -7.66 4.99 12.03
C SER A 175 -8.05 6.33 11.40
N PHE A 176 -8.14 6.39 10.07
CA PHE A 176 -8.59 7.59 9.36
C PHE A 176 -10.04 7.96 9.71
N HIS A 177 -10.94 6.99 9.77
CA HIS A 177 -12.34 7.23 10.13
C HIS A 177 -12.48 7.69 11.58
N ILE A 178 -11.77 7.03 12.52
CA ILE A 178 -11.73 7.43 13.94
C ILE A 178 -11.24 8.87 14.08
N ARG A 179 -10.15 9.24 13.38
CA ARG A 179 -9.58 10.61 13.42
C ARG A 179 -10.51 11.67 12.85
N ASN A 180 -11.32 11.31 11.85
CA ASN A 180 -12.32 12.22 11.27
C ASN A 180 -13.63 12.26 12.08
N GLY A 181 -13.67 11.64 13.26
CA GLY A 181 -14.83 11.68 14.15
C GLY A 181 -15.96 10.72 13.77
N TYR A 182 -15.71 9.71 12.93
CA TYR A 182 -16.71 8.67 12.67
C TYR A 182 -16.98 7.87 13.94
N LYS A 183 -18.26 7.81 14.34
CA LYS A 183 -18.69 7.10 15.55
C LYS A 183 -19.14 5.70 15.18
N PHE A 184 -18.26 4.73 15.42
CA PHE A 184 -18.62 3.32 15.35
C PHE A 184 -19.50 2.93 16.54
N ASN A 185 -20.38 1.93 16.36
CA ASN A 185 -21.16 1.37 17.46
C ASN A 185 -20.25 0.79 18.56
N ASN A 186 -19.20 0.08 18.14
CA ASN A 186 -18.09 -0.39 18.96
C ASN A 186 -16.77 -0.15 18.22
N PRO A 187 -15.66 0.15 18.90
CA PRO A 187 -14.39 0.38 18.22
C PRO A 187 -13.92 -0.84 17.40
N PRO A 188 -13.42 -0.64 16.16
CA PRO A 188 -12.91 -1.72 15.30
C PRO A 188 -11.68 -2.43 15.89
N PHE A 189 -10.92 -1.73 16.74
CA PHE A 189 -9.78 -2.24 17.49
C PHE A 189 -9.48 -1.34 18.68
N GLU A 190 -8.58 -1.77 19.56
CA GLU A 190 -8.10 -0.96 20.67
C GLU A 190 -7.13 0.09 20.13
N HIS A 191 -7.54 1.35 20.21
CA HIS A 191 -6.76 2.49 19.76
C HIS A 191 -6.31 3.31 20.98
N GLU A 192 -5.00 3.45 21.12
CA GLU A 192 -4.38 4.21 22.19
C GLU A 192 -3.59 5.38 21.57
N VAL A 193 -3.56 6.51 22.27
CA VAL A 193 -2.75 7.67 21.89
C VAL A 193 -1.69 7.87 22.96
N VAL A 194 -0.45 7.54 22.63
CA VAL A 194 0.71 7.70 23.51
C VAL A 194 1.41 9.01 23.14
N SER A 195 1.39 9.99 24.04
CA SER A 195 2.12 11.25 23.81
C SER A 195 3.58 11.09 24.26
N ILE A 196 4.52 11.18 23.32
CA ILE A 196 5.95 11.15 23.62
C ILE A 196 6.47 12.58 23.67
N GLN A 197 7.06 12.94 24.80
CA GLN A 197 7.79 14.19 24.96
C GLN A 197 9.26 13.99 24.60
N TYR A 198 9.82 14.91 23.80
CA TYR A 198 11.22 14.91 23.42
C TYR A 198 11.78 16.33 23.50
N GLN A 199 13.09 16.43 23.72
CA GLN A 199 13.73 17.73 23.87
C GLN A 199 13.71 18.50 22.55
N GLY A 200 13.31 19.76 22.62
CA GLY A 200 13.30 20.69 21.49
C GLY A 200 14.71 20.94 20.98
N GLY A 201 14.88 21.01 19.66
CA GLY A 201 16.12 21.44 19.04
C GLY A 201 16.37 22.93 19.25
N SER A 202 17.56 23.42 18.87
CA SER A 202 17.92 24.84 19.00
C SER A 202 17.01 25.81 18.24
N THR A 203 16.20 25.30 17.31
CA THR A 203 15.25 26.06 16.48
C THR A 203 13.80 26.01 16.98
N SER A 204 13.50 25.27 18.04
CA SER A 204 12.14 25.19 18.59
C SER A 204 11.97 26.10 19.80
N ILE A 205 10.85 26.83 19.86
CA ILE A 205 10.52 27.79 20.93
C ILE A 205 10.35 27.10 22.30
N GLY A 206 9.92 25.84 22.32
CA GLY A 206 9.76 25.05 23.55
C GLY A 206 10.98 24.17 23.86
N ALA A 207 11.35 24.07 25.14
CA ALA A 207 12.39 23.15 25.62
C ALA A 207 12.00 21.66 25.42
N TYR A 208 10.71 21.37 25.39
CA TYR A 208 10.15 20.05 25.10
C TYR A 208 9.03 20.16 24.06
N LEU A 209 9.02 19.23 23.13
CA LEU A 209 7.99 19.03 22.12
C LEU A 209 7.26 17.73 22.44
N SER A 210 5.94 17.70 22.30
CA SER A 210 5.16 16.48 22.37
C SER A 210 4.81 15.99 20.96
N LYS A 211 4.77 14.68 20.77
CA LYS A 211 4.23 14.04 19.58
C LYS A 211 3.31 12.91 19.99
N ASP A 212 2.06 13.03 19.57
CA ASP A 212 1.06 12.01 19.79
C ASP A 212 1.26 10.85 18.82
N ILE A 213 1.50 9.67 19.36
CA ILE A 213 1.67 8.43 18.63
C ILE A 213 0.41 7.60 18.79
N HIS A 214 -0.28 7.41 17.68
CA HIS A 214 -1.43 6.52 17.62
C HIS A 214 -0.94 5.07 17.52
N THR A 215 -1.24 4.28 18.54
CA THR A 215 -0.94 2.85 18.63
C THR A 215 -2.22 2.04 18.51
N THR A 216 -2.07 0.83 17.99
CA THR A 216 -3.17 -0.13 17.82
C THR A 216 -2.65 -1.51 18.20
N ASP A 217 -3.49 -2.30 18.86
CA ASP A 217 -3.22 -3.69 19.20
C ASP A 217 -3.24 -4.61 17.96
N LEU A 218 -3.91 -4.15 16.90
CA LEU A 218 -4.13 -4.90 15.67
C LEU A 218 -2.88 -4.85 14.77
N ARG A 219 -1.88 -5.68 15.10
CA ARG A 219 -0.63 -5.84 14.34
C ARG A 219 -0.31 -7.32 14.08
N LEU A 220 0.34 -7.58 12.95
CA LEU A 220 0.87 -8.89 12.60
C LEU A 220 2.35 -8.97 12.98
N ASN A 221 2.67 -9.77 13.99
CA ASN A 221 4.04 -10.06 14.40
C ASN A 221 4.53 -11.35 13.73
N LEU A 222 4.63 -11.31 12.39
CA LEU A 222 5.19 -12.41 11.61
C LEU A 222 6.70 -12.19 11.50
N GLY A 223 7.50 -13.12 12.03
CA GLY A 223 8.97 -13.07 11.93
C GLY A 223 9.45 -12.94 10.48
N LYS A 224 10.61 -12.34 10.25
CA LYS A 224 11.15 -12.16 8.88
C LYS A 224 11.38 -13.53 8.21
N SER A 225 10.86 -13.73 7.00
CA SER A 225 11.21 -14.91 6.20
C SER A 225 12.69 -14.86 5.84
N LYS A 226 13.43 -15.94 6.12
CA LYS A 226 14.84 -16.10 5.73
C LYS A 226 15.01 -16.70 4.32
N ARG A 227 13.93 -17.16 3.69
CA ARG A 227 13.93 -17.84 2.38
C ARG A 227 13.29 -16.96 1.29
N ASN A 228 13.83 -17.05 0.07
CA ASN A 228 13.22 -16.47 -1.13
C ASN A 228 12.28 -17.49 -1.78
N ASP A 229 10.98 -17.37 -1.53
CA ASP A 229 9.95 -18.26 -2.10
C ASP A 229 9.52 -17.84 -3.53
N GLY A 230 10.42 -17.24 -4.32
CA GLY A 230 10.08 -16.72 -5.65
C GLY A 230 11.27 -16.44 -6.59
N GLY A 231 12.48 -16.90 -6.22
CA GLY A 231 13.65 -16.84 -7.11
C GLY A 231 13.80 -18.13 -7.93
N ALA A 232 14.59 -18.09 -9.00
CA ALA A 232 14.93 -19.29 -9.78
C ALA A 232 15.64 -20.39 -8.96
N LEU A 233 16.17 -20.03 -7.79
CA LEU A 233 16.81 -20.93 -6.84
C LEU A 233 15.89 -21.12 -5.63
N SER A 234 15.38 -22.33 -5.45
CA SER A 234 14.47 -22.73 -4.36
C SER A 234 15.06 -22.60 -2.95
N SER A 235 16.39 -22.39 -2.85
CA SER A 235 17.14 -22.36 -1.59
C SER A 235 17.87 -21.03 -1.33
N ALA A 236 17.69 -20.02 -2.17
CA ALA A 236 18.37 -18.74 -1.99
C ALA A 236 17.91 -18.05 -0.70
N ARG A 237 18.84 -17.73 0.19
CA ARG A 237 18.57 -16.87 1.36
C ARG A 237 18.24 -15.46 0.89
N ARG A 238 17.33 -14.80 1.60
CA ARG A 238 16.91 -13.41 1.35
C ARG A 238 17.92 -12.37 1.88
N ASP A 239 19.07 -12.81 2.36
CA ASP A 239 20.09 -11.90 2.91
C ASP A 239 20.57 -10.95 1.80
N LEU A 240 20.45 -9.64 2.04
CA LEU A 240 21.02 -8.61 1.16
C LEU A 240 22.54 -8.66 1.32
N LYS A 241 23.17 -9.57 0.59
CA LYS A 241 24.63 -9.66 0.52
C LYS A 241 25.11 -8.87 -0.70
N PRO A 242 26.05 -7.93 -0.53
CA PRO A 242 26.67 -7.29 -1.67
C PRO A 242 27.38 -8.36 -2.51
N LEU A 243 27.46 -8.12 -3.82
CA LEU A 243 28.29 -8.93 -4.71
C LEU A 243 29.72 -8.93 -4.18
N THR A 244 30.35 -10.09 -4.16
CA THR A 244 31.79 -10.20 -3.90
C THR A 244 32.56 -9.53 -5.03
N ASN A 245 33.81 -9.11 -4.77
CA ASN A 245 34.64 -8.48 -5.80
C ASN A 245 34.82 -9.37 -7.04
N LYS A 246 34.86 -10.69 -6.87
CA LYS A 246 34.95 -11.64 -7.99
C LYS A 246 33.66 -11.67 -8.83
N GLU A 247 32.51 -11.71 -8.17
CA GLU A 247 31.21 -11.65 -8.87
C GLU A 247 31.01 -10.31 -9.56
N TRP A 248 31.44 -9.21 -8.93
CA TRP A 248 31.37 -7.89 -9.53
C TRP A 248 32.27 -7.76 -10.76
N LEU A 249 33.51 -8.27 -10.74
CA LEU A 249 34.39 -8.26 -11.91
C LEU A 249 33.75 -8.93 -13.12
N ALA A 250 33.02 -10.04 -12.91
CA ALA A 250 32.27 -10.70 -13.98
C ALA A 250 31.13 -9.82 -14.50
N VAL A 251 30.41 -9.12 -13.63
CA VAL A 251 29.36 -8.16 -14.02
C VAL A 251 29.96 -6.97 -14.77
N GLU A 252 31.06 -6.41 -14.28
CA GLU A 252 31.76 -5.27 -14.87
C GLU A 252 32.28 -5.59 -16.28
N ASP A 253 32.85 -6.77 -16.49
CA ASP A 253 33.26 -7.26 -17.81
C ASP A 253 32.07 -7.34 -18.79
N ILE A 254 30.90 -7.77 -18.30
CA ILE A 254 29.68 -7.75 -19.11
C ILE A 254 29.24 -6.33 -19.45
N LEU A 255 29.25 -5.41 -18.49
CA LEU A 255 28.79 -4.04 -18.69
C LEU A 255 29.72 -3.22 -19.60
N THR A 256 31.03 -3.46 -19.52
CA THR A 256 32.05 -2.68 -20.22
C THR A 256 32.47 -3.28 -21.56
N ASN A 257 32.64 -4.60 -21.62
CA ASN A 257 33.21 -5.27 -22.79
C ASN A 257 32.14 -5.99 -23.61
N THR A 258 31.55 -7.05 -23.06
CA THR A 258 30.74 -7.97 -23.88
C THR A 258 29.36 -7.42 -24.23
N ARG A 259 28.69 -6.77 -23.27
CA ARG A 259 27.32 -6.26 -23.38
C ARG A 259 26.32 -7.31 -23.87
N ARG A 260 26.52 -8.60 -23.58
CA ARG A 260 25.60 -9.68 -23.97
C ARG A 260 24.87 -10.20 -22.74
N VAL A 261 23.55 -10.31 -22.84
CA VAL A 261 22.68 -10.81 -21.78
C VAL A 261 21.72 -11.87 -22.31
N ILE A 262 21.32 -12.77 -21.42
CA ILE A 262 20.30 -13.79 -21.71
C ILE A 262 18.94 -13.19 -21.37
N LYS A 263 18.03 -13.17 -22.35
CA LYS A 263 16.65 -12.71 -22.21
C LYS A 263 15.71 -13.90 -22.36
N LYS A 264 14.77 -14.04 -21.42
CA LYS A 264 13.70 -15.04 -21.53
C LYS A 264 12.47 -14.40 -22.18
N VAL A 265 12.08 -14.86 -23.36
CA VAL A 265 10.90 -14.37 -24.10
C VAL A 265 10.00 -15.56 -24.41
N ALA A 266 8.74 -15.51 -24.00
CA ALA A 266 7.76 -16.60 -24.19
C ALA A 266 8.23 -17.99 -23.72
N GLY A 267 9.15 -18.06 -22.74
CA GLY A 267 9.70 -19.32 -22.22
C GLY A 267 11.05 -19.72 -22.82
N GLU A 268 11.42 -19.19 -23.98
CA GLU A 268 12.69 -19.46 -24.66
C GLU A 268 13.79 -18.46 -24.24
N THR A 269 15.01 -18.96 -24.10
CA THR A 269 16.19 -18.14 -23.77
C THR A 269 16.89 -17.71 -25.05
N THR A 270 16.95 -16.40 -25.27
CA THR A 270 17.62 -15.76 -26.41
C THR A 270 18.76 -14.89 -25.92
N THR A 271 19.81 -14.74 -26.74
CA THR A 271 20.93 -13.84 -26.44
C THR A 271 20.68 -12.49 -27.08
N SER A 272 20.76 -11.40 -26.31
CA SER A 272 20.56 -10.04 -26.78
C SER A 272 21.69 -9.12 -26.31
N ASN A 273 21.94 -8.05 -27.07
CA ASN A 273 22.88 -7.01 -26.65
C ASN A 273 22.20 -6.03 -25.69
N LEU A 274 22.92 -5.69 -24.63
CA LEU A 274 22.53 -4.67 -23.65
C LEU A 274 22.92 -3.28 -24.18
N SER A 275 22.00 -2.33 -24.11
CA SER A 275 22.26 -0.96 -24.57
C SER A 275 23.25 -0.25 -23.64
N ILE A 276 23.98 0.71 -24.18
CA ILE A 276 25.02 1.44 -23.44
C ILE A 276 24.44 2.25 -22.28
N GLU A 277 23.21 2.74 -22.42
CA GLU A 277 22.48 3.47 -21.39
C GLU A 277 22.25 2.61 -20.16
N TYR A 278 21.85 1.34 -20.34
CA TYR A 278 21.71 0.40 -19.22
C TYR A 278 23.05 0.05 -18.60
N CYS A 279 24.12 -0.08 -19.39
CA CYS A 279 25.46 -0.28 -18.85
C CYS A 279 25.88 0.87 -17.93
N LEU A 280 25.74 2.11 -18.39
CA LEU A 280 26.04 3.30 -17.61
C LEU A 280 25.13 3.41 -16.36
N PHE A 281 23.86 3.06 -16.49
CA PHE A 281 22.91 3.05 -15.39
C PHE A 281 23.39 2.16 -14.22
N PHE A 282 23.80 0.92 -14.51
CA PHE A 282 24.29 0.00 -13.48
C PHE A 282 25.61 0.45 -12.86
N LEU A 283 26.53 0.99 -13.66
CA LEU A 283 27.79 1.53 -13.16
C LEU A 283 27.55 2.71 -12.21
N VAL A 284 26.72 3.67 -12.62
CA VAL A 284 26.36 4.81 -11.76
C VAL A 284 25.73 4.34 -10.46
N ALA A 285 24.75 3.42 -10.52
CA ALA A 285 24.11 2.86 -9.34
C ALA A 285 25.14 2.22 -8.36
N ARG A 286 26.12 1.48 -8.89
CA ARG A 286 27.15 0.82 -8.08
C ARG A 286 28.07 1.79 -7.35
N TYR A 287 28.56 2.81 -8.05
CA TYR A 287 29.56 3.73 -7.49
C TYR A 287 28.95 4.83 -6.63
N THR A 288 27.68 5.15 -6.85
CA THR A 288 26.99 6.20 -6.07
C THR A 288 26.12 5.63 -4.95
N GLY A 289 25.71 4.35 -5.04
CA GLY A 289 24.72 3.76 -4.15
C GLY A 289 23.30 4.30 -4.35
N LEU A 290 23.07 5.06 -5.42
CA LEU A 290 21.75 5.60 -5.75
C LEU A 290 20.74 4.48 -6.05
N ARG A 291 19.50 4.69 -5.62
CA ARG A 291 18.39 3.79 -5.95
C ARG A 291 18.05 3.88 -7.43
N LYS A 292 17.43 2.82 -7.96
CA LYS A 292 17.00 2.74 -9.37
C LYS A 292 16.27 4.00 -9.85
N GLU A 293 15.31 4.51 -9.08
CA GLU A 293 14.53 5.71 -9.46
C GLU A 293 15.36 7.00 -9.41
N GLU A 294 16.37 7.07 -8.54
CA GLU A 294 17.27 8.21 -8.43
C GLU A 294 18.23 8.25 -9.64
N VAL A 295 18.76 7.10 -10.06
CA VAL A 295 19.60 7.00 -11.26
C VAL A 295 18.79 7.29 -12.53
N ALA A 296 17.55 6.81 -12.60
CA ALA A 296 16.65 7.05 -13.74
C ALA A 296 16.26 8.54 -13.88
N SER A 297 16.29 9.28 -12.78
CA SER A 297 16.00 10.72 -12.74
C SER A 297 17.27 11.58 -12.73
N LEU A 298 18.42 11.05 -13.13
CA LEU A 298 19.62 11.86 -13.31
C LEU A 298 19.51 12.70 -14.59
N HIS A 299 19.75 14.00 -14.44
CA HIS A 299 19.76 14.96 -15.53
C HIS A 299 21.18 15.50 -15.73
N LYS A 300 21.49 15.96 -16.95
CA LYS A 300 22.82 16.48 -17.31
C LYS A 300 23.35 17.54 -16.35
N GLY A 301 22.49 18.42 -15.81
CA GLY A 301 22.88 19.47 -14.87
C GLY A 301 23.34 18.97 -13.49
N GLN A 302 23.06 17.71 -13.15
CA GLN A 302 23.47 17.08 -11.89
C GLN A 302 24.81 16.35 -12.03
N VAL A 303 25.30 16.15 -13.25
CA VAL A 303 26.58 15.48 -13.53
C VAL A 303 27.66 16.54 -13.73
N ALA A 304 28.47 16.76 -12.70
CA ALA A 304 29.60 17.67 -12.75
C ALA A 304 30.91 16.89 -12.91
N LYS A 305 31.82 17.40 -13.75
CA LYS A 305 33.21 16.94 -13.70
C LYS A 305 33.81 17.34 -12.35
N PRO A 306 34.57 16.46 -11.68
CA PRO A 306 35.30 16.85 -10.48
C PRO A 306 36.23 18.01 -10.84
N GLY A 307 36.17 19.10 -10.09
CA GLY A 307 37.12 20.20 -10.24
C GLY A 307 38.53 19.74 -9.84
N GLU A 308 39.55 20.26 -10.51
CA GLU A 308 40.95 19.85 -10.31
C GLU A 308 41.42 20.02 -8.85
N ASP A 309 40.78 20.90 -8.08
CA ASP A 309 41.09 21.17 -6.67
C ASP A 309 40.43 20.21 -5.67
N LYS A 310 39.43 19.43 -6.10
CA LYS A 310 38.74 18.47 -5.22
C LYS A 310 39.38 17.11 -5.41
N LYS A 311 40.30 16.74 -4.51
CA LYS A 311 40.84 15.37 -4.38
C LYS A 311 39.65 14.39 -4.40
N ALA A 312 39.44 13.73 -5.53
CA ALA A 312 38.39 12.74 -5.66
C ALA A 312 38.65 11.66 -4.62
N MET A 313 37.67 11.45 -3.74
CA MET A 313 37.72 10.37 -2.76
C MET A 313 37.73 9.06 -3.54
N LYS A 314 38.89 8.41 -3.63
CA LYS A 314 39.02 7.06 -4.17
C LYS A 314 38.29 6.11 -3.23
N LEU A 315 37.05 5.78 -3.57
CA LEU A 315 36.35 4.66 -2.97
C LEU A 315 36.81 3.40 -3.71
N GLY A 316 37.61 2.59 -3.03
CA GLY A 316 37.99 1.24 -3.45
C GLY A 316 36.92 0.20 -3.12
#